data_AF-A0A2V9XWS5-F1
#
_entry.id   AF-A0A2V9XWS5-F1
#
_cell.length_a   1.000
_cell.length_b   1.000
_cell.length_c   1.000
_cell.angle_alpha   90.00
_cell.angle_beta   90.00
_cell.angle_gamma   90.00
#
_symmetry.space_group_name_H-M   'P 1'
#
loop_
_entity.id
_entity.type
_entity.pdbx_description
1 polymer ?
#
loop_
_entity_poly.entity_id
_entity_poly.type
_entity_poly.pdbx_seq_one_letter_code
_entity_poly.pdbx_strand_id
1 'polypeptide(L)'
;MPSTKEINLQRSVEETWEPIGSDEIRKIDAYWRACNYLCAGMIYLRDNPLLKTVLRPEHFKNRLLGHWGSDPGQTFTWVHLNRAIRKHALNMIYISGPGHGAPAVISNAYLEGTYSEIYPEVSQDEEGMRNLFRAFSFPGRLGSHCTPEVPGSIHEGGELGYSLSHAFGAAFDNPDLIV
;
A
#
# COMPACT_ATOMS: atom_id res chain seq x y z
N MET A 1 20.68 22.99 -1.29
CA MET A 1 19.68 22.57 -0.29
C MET A 1 20.45 21.92 0.83
N PRO A 2 20.12 22.17 2.11
CA PRO A 2 20.80 21.50 3.22
C PRO A 2 20.61 19.98 3.09
N SER A 3 21.64 19.21 3.42
CA SER A 3 21.53 17.75 3.44
C SER A 3 20.58 17.29 4.56
N THR A 4 19.93 16.13 4.42
CA THR A 4 19.05 15.57 5.48
C THR A 4 19.80 15.41 6.81
N LYS A 5 21.12 15.23 6.77
CA LYS A 5 22.01 15.25 7.95
C LYS A 5 22.06 16.60 8.67
N GLU A 6 22.04 17.73 7.95
CA GLU A 6 22.05 19.07 8.55
C GLU A 6 20.72 19.41 9.22
N ILE A 7 19.60 18.91 8.68
CA ILE A 7 18.28 19.04 9.30
C ILE A 7 18.20 18.23 10.60
N ASN A 8 18.82 17.04 10.62
CA ASN A 8 18.74 16.13 11.77
C ASN A 8 19.69 16.49 12.93
N LEU A 9 20.81 17.20 12.68
CA LEU A 9 21.74 17.60 13.77
C LEU A 9 21.31 18.88 14.52
N GLN A 10 20.42 19.70 13.96
CA GLN A 10 19.98 20.96 14.59
C GLN A 10 18.73 20.84 15.46
N ARG A 11 18.06 19.69 15.51
CA ARG A 11 16.90 19.47 16.40
C ARG A 11 17.35 18.89 17.74
N SER A 12 17.98 19.76 18.54
CA SER A 12 18.16 19.53 19.98
C SER A 12 16.79 19.31 20.65
N VAL A 13 16.59 18.12 21.23
CA VAL A 13 15.80 17.66 22.40
C VAL A 13 14.72 18.58 23.04
N GLU A 14 14.09 19.46 22.27
CA GLU A 14 12.92 20.27 22.64
C GLU A 14 11.89 20.25 21.51
N GLU A 15 11.81 19.16 20.74
CA GLU A 15 10.59 18.89 19.98
C GLU A 15 9.48 18.58 20.99
N THR A 16 8.67 19.59 21.27
CA THR A 16 7.39 19.43 21.93
C THR A 16 6.64 18.32 21.20
N TRP A 17 6.51 17.17 21.84
CA TRP A 17 5.68 16.07 21.38
C TRP A 17 4.23 16.55 21.38
N GLU A 18 3.81 17.19 20.30
CA GLU A 18 2.40 17.48 20.09
C GLU A 18 1.68 16.15 19.84
N PRO A 19 0.70 15.80 20.68
CA PRO A 19 -0.13 14.62 20.44
C PRO A 19 -0.77 14.70 19.05
N ILE A 20 -0.92 13.55 18.41
CA ILE A 20 -1.63 13.46 17.13
C ILE A 20 -3.06 13.97 17.35
N GLY A 21 -3.46 14.98 16.57
CA GLY A 21 -4.80 15.56 16.67
C GLY A 21 -5.88 14.51 16.38
N SER A 22 -7.03 14.61 17.06
CA SER A 22 -8.14 13.67 16.88
C SER A 22 -8.63 13.59 15.43
N ASP A 23 -8.61 14.70 14.70
CA ASP A 23 -8.97 14.73 13.27
C ASP A 23 -8.00 13.94 12.40
N GLU A 24 -6.70 14.05 12.67
CA GLU A 24 -5.65 13.33 11.96
C GLU A 24 -5.78 11.82 12.22
N ILE A 25 -6.03 11.41 13.47
CA ILE A 25 -6.30 10.01 13.84
C ILE A 25 -7.50 9.46 13.06
N ARG A 26 -8.61 10.23 12.99
CA ARG A 26 -9.80 9.81 12.22
C ARG A 26 -9.50 9.62 10.73
N LYS A 27 -8.69 10.49 10.13
CA LYS A 27 -8.29 10.40 8.72
C LYS A 27 -7.39 9.19 8.46
N ILE A 28 -6.44 8.92 9.36
CA ILE A 28 -5.58 7.73 9.32
C ILE A 28 -6.43 6.46 9.39
N ASP A 29 -7.36 6.37 10.35
CA ASP A 29 -8.27 5.23 10.49
C ASP A 29 -9.15 5.04 9.24
N ALA A 30 -9.73 6.12 8.72
CA ALA A 30 -10.56 6.08 7.53
C ALA A 30 -9.78 5.57 6.30
N TYR A 31 -8.56 6.05 6.11
CA TYR A 31 -7.69 5.61 5.03
C TYR A 31 -7.29 4.13 5.20
N TRP A 32 -6.88 3.72 6.40
CA TRP A 32 -6.55 2.33 6.71
C TRP A 32 -7.73 1.38 6.42
N ARG A 33 -8.94 1.76 6.84
CA ARG A 33 -10.16 1.00 6.56
C ARG A 33 -10.51 0.95 5.08
N ALA A 34 -10.27 2.03 4.34
CA ALA A 34 -10.44 2.05 2.89
C ALA A 34 -9.46 1.08 2.19
N CYS A 35 -8.19 1.05 2.60
CA CYS A 35 -7.22 0.06 2.10
C CYS A 35 -7.68 -1.37 2.42
N ASN A 36 -8.07 -1.64 3.67
CA ASN A 36 -8.54 -2.97 4.08
C ASN A 36 -9.79 -3.41 3.31
N TYR A 37 -10.70 -2.47 3.01
CA TYR A 37 -11.86 -2.72 2.17
C TYR A 37 -11.45 -3.13 0.75
N LEU A 38 -10.49 -2.40 0.14
CA LEU A 38 -9.95 -2.74 -1.17
C LEU A 38 -9.24 -4.10 -1.17
N CYS A 39 -8.49 -4.44 -0.11
CA CYS A 39 -7.86 -5.75 0.04
C CYS A 39 -8.90 -6.87 0.02
N ALA A 40 -9.94 -6.76 0.84
CA ALA A 40 -11.05 -7.71 0.84
C ALA A 40 -11.76 -7.75 -0.53
N GLY A 41 -12.03 -6.60 -1.13
CA GLY A 41 -12.65 -6.50 -2.45
C GLY A 41 -11.85 -7.22 -3.53
N MET A 42 -10.53 -7.04 -3.56
CA MET A 42 -9.62 -7.74 -4.46
C MET A 42 -9.66 -9.26 -4.26
N ILE A 43 -9.74 -9.75 -3.02
CA ILE A 43 -9.75 -11.21 -2.76
C ILE A 43 -11.11 -11.84 -3.14
N TYR A 44 -12.22 -11.17 -2.82
CA TYR A 44 -13.54 -11.81 -2.83
C TYR A 44 -14.43 -11.39 -4.00
N LEU A 45 -14.40 -10.13 -4.42
CA LEU A 45 -15.41 -9.57 -5.32
C LEU A 45 -14.95 -9.56 -6.78
N ARG A 46 -15.93 -9.67 -7.68
CA ARG A 46 -15.77 -9.42 -9.13
C ARG A 46 -16.77 -8.37 -9.65
N ASP A 47 -17.75 -8.00 -8.85
CA ASP A 47 -18.75 -6.97 -9.18
C ASP A 47 -19.33 -6.35 -7.89
N ASN A 48 -20.16 -5.31 -8.02
CA ASN A 48 -20.75 -4.54 -6.92
C ASN A 48 -19.68 -4.03 -5.92
N PRO A 49 -18.62 -3.36 -6.41
CA PRO A 49 -17.43 -3.06 -5.61
C PRO A 49 -17.67 -2.07 -4.48
N LEU A 50 -18.78 -1.33 -4.50
CA LEU A 50 -19.19 -0.37 -3.45
C LEU A 50 -20.42 -0.86 -2.65
N LEU A 51 -20.85 -2.11 -2.84
CA LEU A 51 -22.01 -2.69 -2.15
C LEU A 51 -23.30 -1.87 -2.30
N LYS A 52 -23.50 -1.20 -3.44
CA LYS A 52 -24.70 -0.39 -3.72
C LYS A 52 -25.99 -1.22 -3.78
N THR A 53 -25.85 -2.52 -3.99
CA THR A 53 -26.93 -3.51 -3.90
C THR A 53 -26.56 -4.62 -2.92
N VAL A 54 -27.57 -5.31 -2.39
CA VAL A 54 -27.36 -6.48 -1.51
C VAL A 54 -26.46 -7.50 -2.22
N LEU A 55 -25.47 -8.03 -1.49
CA LEU A 55 -24.54 -9.02 -2.03
C LEU A 55 -25.29 -10.29 -2.45
N ARG A 56 -24.93 -10.78 -3.64
CA ARG A 56 -25.43 -12.03 -4.22
C ARG A 56 -24.24 -12.90 -4.65
N PRO A 57 -24.40 -14.23 -4.77
CA PRO A 57 -23.32 -15.12 -5.19
C PRO A 57 -22.62 -14.67 -6.47
N GLU A 58 -23.33 -14.03 -7.40
CA GLU A 58 -22.78 -13.59 -8.69
C GLU A 58 -21.76 -12.45 -8.55
N HIS A 59 -21.75 -11.73 -7.42
CA HIS A 59 -20.77 -10.66 -7.16
C HIS A 59 -19.42 -11.21 -6.69
N PHE A 60 -19.34 -12.48 -6.30
CA PHE A 60 -18.12 -13.12 -5.82
C PHE A 60 -17.33 -13.81 -6.94
N LYS A 61 -16.02 -13.91 -6.76
CA LYS A 61 -15.17 -14.73 -7.64
C LYS A 61 -15.49 -16.21 -7.47
N ASN A 62 -15.48 -16.96 -8.58
CA ASN A 62 -15.70 -18.41 -8.56
C ASN A 62 -14.55 -19.16 -7.85
N ARG A 63 -13.36 -18.55 -7.82
CA ARG A 63 -12.18 -19.06 -7.12
C ARG A 63 -11.59 -17.93 -6.28
N LEU A 64 -11.51 -18.13 -4.98
CA LEU A 64 -10.92 -17.19 -4.04
C LEU A 64 -9.41 -17.45 -3.99
N LEU A 65 -8.63 -16.43 -4.35
CA LEU A 65 -7.16 -16.47 -4.37
C LEU A 65 -6.65 -15.17 -3.76
N GLY A 66 -5.60 -15.28 -2.96
CA GLY A 66 -5.02 -14.17 -2.20
C GLY A 66 -4.85 -14.51 -0.71
N HIS A 67 -4.12 -13.67 0.00
CA HIS A 67 -3.85 -13.82 1.43
C HIS A 67 -4.33 -12.59 2.16
N TRP A 68 -5.21 -12.77 3.15
CA TRP A 68 -5.66 -11.67 4.00
C TRP A 68 -4.74 -11.43 5.21
N GLY A 69 -4.08 -12.48 5.70
CA GLY A 69 -3.49 -12.48 7.05
C GLY A 69 -2.47 -11.36 7.31
N SER A 70 -1.69 -10.96 6.30
CA SER A 70 -0.70 -9.88 6.42
C SER A 70 -1.25 -8.51 5.97
N ASP A 71 -2.39 -8.45 5.27
CA ASP A 71 -2.86 -7.22 4.63
C ASP A 71 -3.13 -6.10 5.64
N PRO A 72 -3.93 -6.29 6.72
CA PRO A 72 -4.26 -5.21 7.64
C PRO A 72 -3.05 -4.64 8.38
N GLY A 73 -2.05 -5.48 8.66
CA GLY A 73 -0.80 -5.06 9.32
C GLY A 73 0.10 -4.26 8.37
N GLN A 74 0.15 -4.65 7.10
CA GLN A 74 0.90 -3.91 6.08
C GLN A 74 0.25 -2.57 5.76
N THR A 75 -1.07 -2.51 5.56
CA THR A 75 -1.80 -1.24 5.31
C THR A 75 -1.73 -0.31 6.51
N PHE A 76 -1.76 -0.84 7.74
CA PHE A 76 -1.55 -0.06 8.96
C PHE A 76 -0.16 0.57 8.99
N THR A 77 0.88 -0.24 8.73
CA THR A 77 2.25 0.26 8.64
C THR A 77 2.35 1.35 7.56
N TRP A 78 1.83 1.09 6.36
CA TRP A 78 1.88 2.03 5.24
C TRP A 78 1.24 3.38 5.55
N VAL A 79 0.02 3.43 6.13
CA VAL A 79 -0.62 4.72 6.44
C VAL A 79 0.17 5.53 7.46
N HIS A 80 0.82 4.87 8.42
CA HIS A 80 1.68 5.52 9.39
C HIS A 80 3.01 5.99 8.79
N LEU A 81 3.57 5.25 7.81
CA LEU A 81 4.72 5.69 7.02
C LEU A 81 4.35 6.88 6.13
N ASN A 82 3.21 6.87 5.45
CA ASN A 82 2.69 8.01 4.70
C ASN A 82 2.55 9.27 5.56
N ARG A 83 2.08 9.10 6.80
CA ARG A 83 2.06 10.19 7.77
C ARG A 83 3.46 10.71 8.07
N ALA A 84 4.43 9.82 8.31
CA ALA A 84 5.82 10.20 8.58
C ALA A 84 6.44 10.92 7.38
N ILE A 85 6.27 10.39 6.16
CA ILE A 85 6.70 11.01 4.90
C ILE A 85 6.13 12.42 4.80
N ARG A 86 4.82 12.59 4.99
CA ARG A 86 4.16 13.90 4.90
C ARG A 86 4.59 14.89 5.99
N LYS A 87 4.73 14.43 7.23
CA LYS A 87 5.06 15.29 8.37
C LYS A 87 6.51 15.78 8.30
N HIS A 88 7.41 14.94 7.80
CA HIS A 88 8.85 15.18 7.87
C HIS A 88 9.51 15.33 6.49
N ALA A 89 8.75 15.29 5.40
CA ALA A 89 9.23 15.34 4.02
C ALA A 89 10.33 14.29 3.73
N LEU A 90 10.08 13.04 4.15
CA LEU A 90 11.06 11.95 4.05
C LEU A 90 11.11 11.37 2.63
N ASN A 91 12.32 11.08 2.15
CA ASN A 91 12.54 10.20 1.01
C ASN A 91 12.52 8.75 1.53
N MET A 92 11.47 8.00 1.19
CA MET A 92 11.23 6.67 1.73
C MET A 92 10.73 5.72 0.64
N ILE A 93 11.20 4.47 0.67
CA ILE A 93 10.61 3.36 -0.09
C ILE A 93 10.09 2.30 0.89
N TYR A 94 9.17 1.44 0.43
CA TYR A 94 8.62 0.35 1.22
C TYR A 94 9.01 -1.01 0.63
N ILE A 95 9.55 -1.89 1.47
CA ILE A 95 9.84 -3.29 1.11
C ILE A 95 8.82 -4.21 1.79
N SER A 96 7.91 -4.78 0.99
CA SER A 96 6.97 -5.80 1.48
C SER A 96 7.69 -7.14 1.66
N GLY A 97 8.19 -7.41 2.87
CA GLY A 97 8.71 -8.73 3.22
C GLY A 97 7.67 -9.86 3.03
N PRO A 98 6.46 -9.77 3.63
CA PRO A 98 5.37 -10.72 3.36
C PRO A 98 4.65 -10.37 2.04
N GLY A 99 5.38 -10.49 0.93
CA GLY A 99 4.95 -10.04 -0.39
C GLY A 99 3.69 -10.72 -0.95
N HIS A 100 3.30 -11.86 -0.39
CA HIS A 100 2.03 -12.52 -0.65
C HIS A 100 0.78 -11.71 -0.21
N GLY A 101 0.99 -10.66 0.60
CA GLY A 101 0.01 -9.62 0.93
C GLY A 101 0.02 -8.45 -0.06
N ALA A 102 0.08 -8.76 -1.36
CA ALA A 102 0.04 -7.76 -2.43
C ALA A 102 -1.15 -6.80 -2.38
N PRO A 103 -2.37 -7.23 -1.97
CA PRO A 103 -3.49 -6.31 -1.84
C PRO A 103 -3.17 -5.10 -0.95
N ALA A 104 -2.34 -5.26 0.08
CA ALA A 104 -1.91 -4.14 0.92
C ALA A 104 -1.13 -3.07 0.14
N VAL A 105 -0.17 -3.47 -0.69
CA VAL A 105 0.61 -2.51 -1.50
C VAL A 105 -0.26 -1.89 -2.60
N ILE A 106 -1.02 -2.74 -3.31
CA ILE A 106 -1.88 -2.30 -4.42
C ILE A 106 -2.97 -1.34 -3.95
N SER A 107 -3.60 -1.59 -2.79
CA SER A 107 -4.66 -0.72 -2.26
C SER A 107 -4.14 0.69 -1.94
N ASN A 108 -2.93 0.80 -1.38
CA ASN A 108 -2.29 2.09 -1.14
C ASN A 108 -1.95 2.80 -2.45
N ALA A 109 -1.28 2.13 -3.39
CA ALA A 109 -0.95 2.70 -4.69
C ALA A 109 -2.21 3.16 -5.46
N TYR A 110 -3.32 2.43 -5.33
CA TYR A 110 -4.60 2.80 -5.94
C TYR A 110 -5.22 4.05 -5.29
N LEU A 111 -5.24 4.15 -3.96
CA LEU A 111 -5.78 5.34 -3.28
C LEU A 111 -4.89 6.57 -3.42
N GLU A 112 -3.58 6.38 -3.59
CA GLU A 112 -2.61 7.43 -3.90
C GLU A 112 -2.68 7.90 -5.37
N GLY A 113 -3.37 7.14 -6.23
CA GLY A 113 -3.56 7.46 -7.65
C GLY A 113 -2.45 6.94 -8.57
N THR A 114 -1.30 6.58 -8.03
CA THR A 114 -0.14 6.08 -8.79
C THR A 114 -0.44 4.80 -9.56
N TYR A 115 -1.33 3.94 -9.04
CA TYR A 115 -1.80 2.77 -9.80
C TYR A 115 -2.56 3.19 -11.06
N SER A 116 -3.44 4.19 -10.96
CA SER A 116 -4.24 4.69 -12.09
C SER A 116 -3.43 5.51 -13.10
N GLU A 117 -2.31 6.11 -12.68
CA GLU A 117 -1.37 6.77 -13.58
C GLU A 117 -0.69 5.78 -14.54
N ILE A 118 -0.37 4.57 -14.04
CA ILE A 118 0.27 3.51 -14.83
C ILE A 118 -0.76 2.64 -15.58
N TYR A 119 -1.91 2.39 -14.96
CA TYR A 119 -3.00 1.56 -15.49
C TYR A 119 -4.32 2.36 -15.56
N PRO A 120 -4.53 3.18 -16.61
CA PRO A 120 -5.68 4.08 -16.70
C PRO A 120 -7.05 3.39 -16.69
N GLU A 121 -7.12 2.11 -17.08
CA GLU A 121 -8.33 1.29 -17.00
C GLU A 121 -8.76 0.94 -15.57
N VAL A 122 -7.85 1.14 -14.61
CA VAL A 122 -8.10 1.06 -13.17
C VAL A 122 -8.18 2.49 -12.61
N SER A 123 -9.15 3.26 -13.09
CA SER A 123 -9.43 4.63 -12.65
C SER A 123 -9.91 4.70 -11.18
N GLN A 124 -9.78 5.87 -10.54
CA GLN A 124 -10.25 6.09 -9.16
C GLN A 124 -11.78 6.34 -9.10
N ASP A 125 -12.56 5.49 -9.75
CA ASP A 125 -14.02 5.49 -9.74
C ASP A 125 -14.57 4.07 -9.52
N GLU A 126 -15.89 3.90 -9.57
CA GLU A 126 -16.54 2.61 -9.35
C GLU A 126 -16.18 1.57 -10.43
N GLU A 127 -16.01 1.99 -11.68
CA GLU A 127 -15.65 1.11 -12.79
C GLU A 127 -14.20 0.64 -12.64
N GLY A 128 -13.28 1.56 -12.39
CA GLY A 128 -11.87 1.22 -12.17
C GLY A 128 -11.67 0.34 -10.93
N MET A 129 -12.40 0.60 -9.84
CA MET A 129 -12.41 -0.30 -8.67
C MET A 129 -12.92 -1.70 -9.02
N ARG A 130 -13.99 -1.80 -9.82
CA ARG A 130 -14.48 -3.09 -10.31
C ARG A 130 -13.42 -3.80 -11.16
N ASN A 131 -12.73 -3.08 -12.04
CA ASN A 131 -11.66 -3.61 -12.88
C ASN A 131 -10.50 -4.14 -12.03
N LEU A 132 -10.09 -3.38 -11.00
CA LEU A 132 -9.07 -3.81 -10.04
C LEU A 132 -9.46 -5.13 -9.35
N PHE A 133 -10.68 -5.20 -8.80
CA PHE A 133 -11.14 -6.39 -8.10
C PHE A 133 -11.17 -7.60 -9.04
N ARG A 134 -11.65 -7.43 -10.28
CA ARG A 134 -11.67 -8.50 -11.28
C ARG A 134 -10.28 -8.93 -11.73
N ALA A 135 -9.31 -8.01 -11.78
CA ALA A 135 -7.97 -8.28 -12.28
C ALA A 135 -7.10 -9.07 -11.29
N PHE A 136 -7.28 -8.83 -9.98
CA PHE A 136 -6.46 -9.46 -8.95
C PHE A 136 -6.56 -11.00 -8.96
N SER A 137 -5.41 -11.68 -8.99
CA SER A 137 -5.28 -13.14 -8.98
C SER A 137 -6.15 -13.85 -10.02
N PHE A 138 -6.30 -13.24 -11.20
CA PHE A 138 -7.07 -13.80 -12.31
C PHE A 138 -6.14 -14.25 -13.44
N PRO A 139 -6.42 -15.37 -14.13
CA PRO A 139 -5.56 -15.87 -15.20
C PRO A 139 -5.23 -14.81 -16.25
N GLY A 140 -3.93 -14.63 -16.53
CA GLY A 140 -3.41 -13.66 -17.50
C GLY A 140 -3.52 -12.20 -17.08
N ARG A 141 -3.72 -11.92 -15.78
CA ARG A 141 -3.82 -10.56 -15.22
C ARG A 141 -2.84 -10.39 -14.06
N LEU A 142 -3.27 -9.72 -12.99
CA LEU A 142 -2.43 -9.34 -11.86
C LEU A 142 -2.14 -10.54 -10.95
N GLY A 143 -0.88 -10.69 -10.55
CA GLY A 143 -0.44 -11.72 -9.61
C GLY A 143 -0.95 -11.52 -8.18
N SER A 144 -0.67 -12.49 -7.31
CA SER A 144 -1.03 -12.43 -5.88
C SER A 144 0.09 -11.91 -4.97
N HIS A 145 1.28 -11.64 -5.54
CA HIS A 145 2.46 -11.12 -4.83
C HIS A 145 2.75 -9.68 -5.27
N CYS A 146 3.70 -9.02 -4.61
CA CYS A 146 4.15 -7.66 -4.94
C CYS A 146 5.04 -7.67 -6.20
N THR A 147 4.56 -8.29 -7.27
CA THR A 147 5.31 -8.53 -8.51
C THR A 147 5.79 -7.21 -9.15
N PRO A 148 6.74 -7.25 -10.11
CA PRO A 148 7.30 -6.04 -10.70
C PRO A 148 6.29 -5.10 -11.39
N GLU A 149 5.10 -5.60 -11.74
CA GLU A 149 4.00 -4.81 -12.29
C GLU A 149 3.32 -3.91 -11.24
N VAL A 150 3.52 -4.18 -9.94
CA VAL A 150 2.96 -3.38 -8.85
C VAL A 150 3.77 -2.09 -8.69
N PRO A 151 3.17 -0.90 -8.88
CA PRO A 151 3.87 0.37 -8.73
C PRO A 151 4.54 0.49 -7.36
N GLY A 152 5.80 0.93 -7.36
CA GLY A 152 6.62 1.07 -6.15
C GLY A 152 7.30 -0.21 -5.67
N SER A 153 7.01 -1.38 -6.24
CA SER A 153 7.67 -2.62 -5.83
C SER A 153 9.06 -2.76 -6.47
N ILE A 154 10.07 -3.03 -5.63
CA ILE A 154 11.38 -3.54 -6.03
C ILE A 154 11.71 -4.90 -5.37
N HIS A 155 10.73 -5.50 -4.70
CA HIS A 155 10.87 -6.73 -3.95
C HIS A 155 9.53 -7.47 -3.94
N GLU A 156 9.46 -8.60 -4.66
CA GLU A 156 8.21 -9.36 -4.79
C GLU A 156 7.76 -10.02 -3.50
N GLY A 157 8.70 -10.51 -2.69
CA GLY A 157 8.42 -11.20 -1.42
C GLY A 157 7.64 -12.52 -1.59
N GLY A 158 7.78 -13.18 -2.75
CA GLY A 158 7.28 -14.54 -2.97
C GLY A 158 8.14 -15.58 -2.26
N GLU A 159 9.43 -15.62 -2.59
CA GLU A 159 10.42 -16.33 -1.78
C GLU A 159 10.90 -15.42 -0.64
N LEU A 160 10.56 -15.81 0.59
CA LEU A 160 10.89 -15.04 1.79
C LEU A 160 12.38 -15.14 2.14
N GLY A 161 12.92 -14.09 2.75
CA GLY A 161 14.27 -14.09 3.33
C GLY A 161 15.20 -12.96 2.86
N TYR A 162 14.84 -12.29 1.76
CA TYR A 162 15.73 -11.30 1.11
C TYR A 162 15.35 -9.84 1.36
N SER A 163 14.28 -9.57 2.14
CA SER A 163 13.76 -8.21 2.33
C SER A 163 14.81 -7.28 2.94
N LEU A 164 15.53 -7.75 3.97
CA LEU A 164 16.58 -6.97 4.61
C LEU A 164 17.79 -6.78 3.68
N SER A 165 18.28 -7.82 3.01
CA SER A 165 19.42 -7.66 2.10
C SER A 165 19.10 -6.69 0.95
N HIS A 166 17.88 -6.73 0.41
CA HIS A 166 17.43 -5.75 -0.58
C HIS A 166 17.33 -4.35 0.00
N ALA A 167 16.79 -4.19 1.22
CA ALA A 167 16.67 -2.90 1.89
C ALA A 167 18.05 -2.26 2.16
N PHE A 168 19.00 -3.03 2.69
CA PHE A 168 20.37 -2.57 2.90
C PHE A 168 21.04 -2.17 1.59
N GLY A 169 20.83 -2.96 0.52
CA GLY A 169 21.34 -2.63 -0.81
C GLY A 169 20.74 -1.35 -1.39
N ALA A 170 19.43 -1.13 -1.22
CA ALA A 170 18.75 0.05 -1.71
C ALA A 170 19.21 1.34 -1.01
N ALA A 171 19.49 1.27 0.29
CA ALA A 171 20.01 2.40 1.07
C ALA A 171 21.52 2.65 0.88
N PHE A 172 22.25 1.70 0.30
CA PHE A 172 23.69 1.80 0.11
C PHE A 172 24.04 2.98 -0.82
N ASP A 173 24.99 3.83 -0.39
CA ASP A 173 25.35 5.09 -1.05
C ASP A 173 24.18 6.06 -1.33
N ASN A 174 23.06 5.89 -0.63
CA ASN A 174 21.88 6.75 -0.72
C ASN A 174 21.51 7.31 0.67
N PRO A 175 22.27 8.31 1.16
CA PRO A 175 22.25 8.72 2.58
C PRO A 175 20.95 9.36 3.05
N ASP A 176 20.09 9.76 2.11
CA ASP A 176 18.81 10.40 2.38
C ASP A 176 17.62 9.43 2.25
N LEU A 177 17.84 8.22 1.73
CA LEU A 177 16.80 7.21 1.54
C LEU A 177 16.55 6.42 2.83
N ILE A 178 15.28 6.37 3.25
CA ILE A 178 14.79 5.47 4.28
C ILE A 178 14.13 4.27 3.59
N VAL A 179 14.38 3.06 4.09
CA VAL A 179 13.79 1.80 3.61
C VAL A 179 13.07 1.08 4.74
#